data_AF-A0A7S4SJ24-F1
#
_entry.id   AF-A0A7S4SJ24-F1
#
_cell.length_a   1.000
_cell.length_b   1.000
_cell.length_c   1.000
_cell.angle_alpha   90.00
_cell.angle_beta   90.00
_cell.angle_gamma   90.00
#
_symmetry.space_group_name_H-M   'P 1'
#
loop_
_entity.id
_entity.type
_entity.pdbx_description
1 polymer ?
#
loop_
_entity_poly.entity_id
_entity_poly.type
_entity_poly.pdbx_seq_one_letter_code
_entity_poly.pdbx_strand_id
1 'polypeptide(L)'
;PGCESIPLVEGIIDTRPIELTQAEEIGGGSFENFIPKKWMVMLCAVVSLITGCLVAISLFANYIPSTITTIMKFRCGVIPSLRDPNFIKYRKTLESVTYVIGLMAWGAASSISLTVFVVAGGVFFLVYQVTRPIVFSFVPIVIGLTVTIVFKSILITVLGRVNYAAFYRKRPWLANICGVGLECWHLGLSSGYMLSRAIKLIVAATMYIGRIDQPFLGEGVGVIGGTHLDKFPSIYRQGLLSADAHRHPYIERLGLIVSFIF
;
A
#
# COMPACT_ATOMS: atom_id res chain seq x y z
N PRO A 1 21.76 -20.36 59.53
CA PRO A 1 20.53 -20.66 60.31
C PRO A 1 19.36 -19.80 59.83
N GLY A 2 18.41 -20.43 59.12
CA GLY A 2 17.21 -19.78 58.57
C GLY A 2 16.98 -20.08 57.10
N CYS A 3 16.91 -21.37 56.73
CA CYS A 3 16.52 -21.79 55.39
C CYS A 3 15.01 -22.00 55.42
N GLU A 4 14.23 -21.00 54.99
CA GLU A 4 12.78 -21.11 54.83
C GLU A 4 12.50 -22.03 53.63
N SER A 5 11.82 -23.14 53.92
CA SER A 5 11.37 -24.13 52.94
C SER A 5 10.31 -23.53 52.02
N ILE A 6 10.61 -23.51 50.72
CA ILE A 6 9.68 -23.17 49.64
C ILE A 6 8.52 -24.17 49.68
N PRO A 7 7.24 -23.73 49.75
CA PRO A 7 6.10 -24.64 49.73
C PRO A 7 6.02 -25.34 48.37
N LEU A 8 6.07 -26.67 48.41
CA LEU A 8 5.90 -27.53 47.25
C LEU A 8 4.49 -27.32 46.67
N VAL A 9 4.42 -26.85 45.42
CA VAL A 9 3.17 -26.71 44.66
C VAL A 9 2.76 -28.11 44.18
N GLU A 10 2.24 -28.91 45.09
CA GLU A 10 1.89 -30.33 44.87
C GLU A 10 0.41 -30.52 44.46
N GLY A 11 -0.29 -29.45 44.05
CA GLY A 11 -1.75 -29.44 43.92
C GLY A 11 -2.33 -29.09 42.54
N ILE A 12 -1.55 -28.99 41.46
CA ILE A 12 -2.06 -28.56 40.14
C ILE A 12 -1.64 -29.52 39.02
N ILE A 13 -1.70 -30.83 39.27
CA ILE A 13 -1.72 -31.81 38.19
C ILE A 13 -2.88 -32.76 38.49
N ASP A 14 -4.07 -32.38 38.02
CA ASP A 14 -5.24 -33.27 37.99
C ASP A 14 -4.96 -34.34 36.93
N THR A 15 -4.34 -35.45 37.34
CA THR A 15 -4.05 -36.62 36.48
C THR A 15 -5.30 -37.47 36.23
N ARG A 16 -6.47 -36.86 36.10
CA ARG A 16 -7.64 -37.56 35.56
C ARG A 16 -7.33 -37.91 34.11
N PRO A 17 -7.59 -39.16 33.66
CA PRO A 17 -7.43 -39.53 32.27
C PRO A 17 -8.43 -38.71 31.44
N ILE A 18 -7.93 -37.66 30.80
CA ILE A 18 -8.63 -36.90 29.76
C ILE A 18 -8.53 -37.73 28.48
N GLU A 19 -9.05 -38.96 28.49
CA GLU A 19 -8.94 -39.85 27.34
C GLU A 19 -10.30 -40.47 27.04
N LEU A 20 -10.72 -40.21 25.79
CA LEU A 20 -11.72 -40.88 24.96
C LEU A 20 -13.12 -40.27 24.86
N THR A 21 -13.74 -39.68 25.88
CA THR A 21 -15.10 -39.11 25.70
C THR A 21 -15.15 -37.75 25.00
N GLN A 22 -14.08 -36.93 25.08
CA GLN A 22 -14.01 -35.68 24.30
C GLN A 22 -13.56 -35.88 22.86
N ALA A 23 -12.91 -37.00 22.52
CA ALA A 23 -12.46 -37.26 21.16
C ALA A 23 -13.62 -37.63 20.21
N GLU A 24 -14.71 -38.21 20.73
CA GLU A 24 -15.85 -38.66 19.92
C GLU A 24 -16.88 -37.55 19.66
N GLU A 25 -17.07 -36.60 20.60
CA GLU A 25 -17.86 -35.38 20.34
C GLU A 25 -17.15 -34.39 19.38
N ILE A 26 -15.83 -34.47 19.27
CA ILE A 26 -15.05 -33.69 18.28
C ILE A 26 -15.22 -34.26 16.85
N GLY A 27 -15.66 -35.52 16.70
CA GLY A 27 -15.76 -36.20 15.40
C GLY A 27 -17.03 -35.90 14.61
N GLY A 28 -18.19 -35.74 15.29
CA GLY A 28 -19.50 -35.64 14.64
C GLY A 28 -19.99 -34.23 14.31
N GLY A 29 -19.62 -33.24 15.12
CA GLY A 29 -20.05 -31.83 14.96
C GLY A 29 -19.04 -30.92 14.24
N SER A 30 -17.94 -31.48 13.73
CA SER A 30 -16.76 -30.68 13.35
C SER A 30 -16.92 -29.92 12.04
N PHE A 31 -17.44 -30.58 10.98
CA PHE A 31 -17.45 -29.99 9.64
C PHE A 31 -18.44 -28.84 9.46
N GLU A 32 -19.60 -28.88 10.11
CA GLU A 32 -20.59 -27.79 10.04
C GLU A 32 -20.03 -26.48 10.61
N ASN A 33 -19.12 -26.58 11.59
CA ASN A 33 -18.43 -25.43 12.18
C ASN A 33 -17.30 -24.86 11.31
N PHE A 34 -16.94 -25.48 10.19
CA PHE A 34 -16.02 -24.88 9.22
C PHE A 34 -16.73 -24.10 8.11
N ILE A 35 -18.01 -24.39 7.89
CA ILE A 35 -18.81 -23.75 6.84
C ILE A 35 -19.15 -22.31 7.27
N PRO A 36 -18.79 -21.28 6.47
CA PRO A 36 -19.11 -19.90 6.81
C PRO A 36 -20.62 -19.67 6.76
N LYS A 37 -21.15 -18.94 7.75
CA LYS A 37 -22.57 -18.58 7.79
C LYS A 37 -22.89 -17.62 6.63
N LYS A 38 -24.10 -17.73 6.07
CA LYS A 38 -24.55 -16.93 4.90
C LYS A 38 -24.34 -15.41 5.07
N TRP A 39 -24.60 -14.89 6.27
CA TRP A 39 -24.44 -13.45 6.56
C TRP A 39 -22.98 -12.98 6.48
N MET A 40 -22.00 -13.85 6.75
CA MET A 40 -20.57 -13.52 6.73
C MET A 40 -20.08 -13.33 5.30
N VAL A 41 -20.51 -14.22 4.40
CA VAL A 41 -20.23 -14.13 2.97
C VAL A 41 -20.92 -12.90 2.37
N MET A 42 -22.18 -12.65 2.75
CA MET A 42 -22.93 -11.47 2.30
C MET A 42 -22.28 -10.16 2.74
N LEU A 43 -21.86 -10.05 4.01
CA LEU A 43 -21.16 -8.88 4.53
C LEU A 43 -19.86 -8.62 3.77
N CYS A 44 -19.06 -9.67 3.57
CA CYS A 44 -17.81 -9.62 2.82
C CYS A 44 -18.03 -9.13 1.37
N ALA A 45 -19.03 -9.69 0.69
CA ALA A 45 -19.38 -9.31 -0.67
C ALA A 45 -19.83 -7.84 -0.78
N VAL A 46 -20.71 -7.39 0.13
CA VAL A 46 -21.22 -6.02 0.13
C VAL A 46 -20.11 -5.00 0.40
N VAL A 47 -19.27 -5.23 1.42
CA VAL A 47 -18.18 -4.30 1.78
C VAL A 47 -17.13 -4.22 0.66
N SER A 48 -16.75 -5.37 0.10
CA SER A 48 -15.77 -5.39 -1.01
C SER A 48 -16.31 -4.75 -2.28
N LEU A 49 -17.59 -4.96 -2.62
CA LEU A 49 -18.24 -4.33 -3.77
C LEU A 49 -18.32 -2.81 -3.62
N ILE A 50 -18.76 -2.30 -2.45
CA ILE A 50 -18.79 -0.86 -2.18
C ILE A 50 -17.39 -0.25 -2.33
N THR A 51 -16.39 -0.91 -1.76
CA THR A 51 -15.00 -0.44 -1.85
C THR A 51 -14.48 -0.46 -3.29
N GLY A 52 -14.79 -1.50 -4.06
CA GLY A 52 -14.46 -1.59 -5.48
C GLY A 52 -15.09 -0.46 -6.30
N CYS A 53 -16.36 -0.12 -6.05
CA CYS A 53 -17.04 1.02 -6.68
C CYS A 53 -16.37 2.35 -6.33
N LEU A 54 -15.99 2.55 -5.06
CA LEU A 54 -15.27 3.77 -4.64
C LEU A 54 -13.90 3.89 -5.31
N VAL A 55 -13.16 2.79 -5.44
CA VAL A 55 -11.89 2.77 -6.17
C VAL A 55 -12.09 3.07 -7.65
N ALA A 56 -13.12 2.52 -8.28
CA ALA A 56 -13.45 2.84 -9.68
C ALA A 56 -13.69 4.36 -9.85
N ILE A 57 -14.53 4.96 -9.01
CA ILE A 57 -14.82 6.40 -9.03
C ILE A 57 -13.55 7.20 -8.79
N SER A 58 -12.73 6.81 -7.81
CA SER A 58 -11.46 7.49 -7.50
C SER A 58 -10.47 7.43 -8.66
N LEU A 59 -10.37 6.28 -9.34
CA LEU A 59 -9.52 6.12 -10.52
C LEU A 59 -9.94 7.09 -11.62
N PHE A 60 -11.23 7.14 -11.97
CA PHE A 60 -11.73 8.08 -12.98
C PHE A 60 -11.52 9.55 -12.57
N ALA A 61 -11.81 9.89 -11.31
CA ALA A 61 -11.68 11.24 -10.78
C ALA A 61 -10.22 11.73 -10.79
N ASN A 62 -9.25 10.85 -10.58
CA ASN A 62 -7.82 11.18 -10.62
C ASN A 62 -7.24 11.16 -12.04
N TYR A 63 -7.77 10.30 -12.92
CA TYR A 63 -7.23 10.12 -14.27
C TYR A 63 -7.46 11.33 -15.17
N ILE A 64 -8.66 11.93 -15.09
CA ILE A 64 -9.01 13.09 -15.94
C ILE A 64 -8.11 14.29 -15.64
N PRO A 65 -7.98 14.78 -14.39
CA PRO A 65 -7.07 15.89 -14.08
C PRO A 65 -5.61 15.56 -14.38
N SER A 66 -5.18 14.31 -14.16
CA SER A 66 -3.81 13.89 -14.47
C SER A 66 -3.50 13.99 -15.97
N THR A 67 -4.45 13.58 -16.82
CA THR A 67 -4.34 13.71 -18.28
C THR A 67 -4.25 15.19 -18.68
N ILE A 68 -5.16 16.02 -18.19
CA ILE A 68 -5.23 17.45 -18.51
C ILE A 68 -3.95 18.17 -18.08
N THR A 69 -3.50 17.93 -16.84
CA THR A 69 -2.27 18.55 -16.32
C THR A 69 -1.04 18.11 -17.09
N THR A 70 -0.98 16.85 -17.54
CA THR A 70 0.12 16.36 -18.37
C THR A 70 0.14 17.03 -19.75
N ILE A 71 -1.02 17.17 -20.40
CA ILE A 71 -1.15 17.91 -21.67
C ILE A 71 -0.73 19.37 -21.49
N MET A 72 -1.21 20.04 -20.43
CA MET A 72 -0.83 21.42 -20.14
C MET A 72 0.67 21.57 -19.89
N LYS A 73 1.30 20.61 -19.19
CA LYS A 73 2.75 20.60 -18.97
C LYS A 73 3.54 20.45 -20.28
N PHE A 74 3.04 19.67 -21.24
CA PHE A 74 3.65 19.58 -22.58
C PHE A 74 3.57 20.91 -23.32
N ARG A 75 2.40 21.57 -23.30
CA ARG A 75 2.18 22.85 -23.98
C ARG A 75 2.98 24.01 -23.37
N CYS A 76 3.12 24.03 -22.05
CA CYS A 76 3.94 25.03 -21.35
C CYS A 76 5.45 24.74 -21.45
N GLY A 77 5.87 23.63 -22.07
CA GLY A 77 7.28 23.25 -22.15
C GLY A 77 7.90 22.86 -20.80
N VAL A 78 7.09 22.61 -19.76
CA VAL A 78 7.55 22.13 -18.45
C VAL A 78 8.12 20.72 -18.59
N ILE A 79 7.45 19.89 -19.39
CA ILE A 79 8.00 18.62 -19.86
C ILE A 79 8.55 18.87 -21.27
N PRO A 80 9.87 18.82 -21.49
CA PRO A 80 10.44 19.07 -22.80
C PRO A 80 10.00 17.96 -23.76
N SER A 81 9.22 18.27 -24.78
CA SER A 81 8.85 17.29 -25.81
C SER A 81 10.03 17.08 -26.77
N LEU A 82 10.43 18.13 -27.50
CA LEU A 82 11.48 18.06 -28.53
C LEU A 82 12.91 18.02 -27.98
N ARG A 83 13.12 18.49 -26.75
CA ARG A 83 14.45 18.55 -26.11
C ARG A 83 14.76 17.35 -25.21
N ASP A 84 13.83 16.41 -25.05
CA ASP A 84 14.09 15.19 -24.28
C ASP A 84 15.03 14.27 -25.10
N PRO A 85 16.18 13.82 -24.56
CA PRO A 85 17.03 12.84 -25.24
C PRO A 85 16.29 11.54 -25.60
N ASN A 86 15.21 11.21 -24.89
CA ASN A 86 14.37 10.04 -25.18
C ASN A 86 13.32 10.31 -26.28
N PHE A 87 13.24 11.51 -26.84
CA PHE A 87 12.25 11.86 -27.88
C PHE A 87 12.32 10.93 -29.10
N ILE A 88 13.52 10.49 -29.48
CA ILE A 88 13.72 9.54 -30.58
C ILE A 88 13.01 8.21 -30.30
N LYS A 89 12.93 7.77 -29.04
CA LYS A 89 12.21 6.56 -28.65
C LYS A 89 10.70 6.75 -28.78
N TYR A 90 10.17 7.90 -28.36
CA TYR A 90 8.74 8.22 -28.48
C TYR A 90 8.27 8.35 -29.94
N ARG A 91 9.17 8.65 -30.88
CA ARG A 91 8.84 8.69 -32.31
C ARG A 91 8.75 7.29 -32.95
N LYS A 92 9.41 6.30 -32.35
CA LYS A 92 9.39 4.92 -32.84
C LYS A 92 8.16 4.21 -32.27
N THR A 93 7.59 3.29 -33.05
CA THR A 93 6.51 2.40 -32.58
C THR A 93 5.19 3.12 -32.23
N LEU A 94 4.71 4.01 -33.11
CA LEU A 94 3.43 4.71 -32.92
C LEU A 94 2.24 3.74 -32.84
N GLU A 95 2.36 2.56 -33.44
CA GLU A 95 1.36 1.49 -33.40
C GLU A 95 0.97 1.08 -31.97
N SER A 96 1.91 1.16 -31.02
CA SER A 96 1.64 0.81 -29.62
C SER A 96 0.62 1.73 -28.93
N VAL A 97 0.39 2.94 -29.47
CA VAL A 97 -0.62 3.87 -28.94
C VAL A 97 -2.04 3.28 -29.03
N THR A 98 -2.30 2.39 -29.99
CA THR A 98 -3.60 1.72 -30.14
C THR A 98 -3.97 0.87 -28.93
N TYR A 99 -2.99 0.36 -28.18
CA TYR A 99 -3.22 -0.42 -26.97
C TYR A 99 -3.63 0.42 -25.76
N VAL A 100 -3.42 1.75 -25.77
CA VAL A 100 -3.65 2.61 -24.60
C VAL A 100 -5.08 2.50 -24.08
N ILE A 101 -6.07 2.51 -24.97
CA ILE A 101 -7.49 2.40 -24.58
C ILE A 101 -7.76 1.04 -23.90
N GLY A 102 -7.24 -0.05 -24.48
CA GLY A 102 -7.37 -1.38 -23.90
C GLY A 102 -6.67 -1.49 -22.55
N LEU A 103 -5.46 -0.94 -22.43
CA LEU A 103 -4.70 -0.91 -21.17
C LEU A 103 -5.42 -0.11 -20.08
N MET A 104 -6.07 1.00 -20.42
CA MET A 104 -6.88 1.75 -19.45
C MET A 104 -8.08 0.92 -18.97
N ALA A 105 -8.79 0.27 -19.89
CA ALA A 105 -9.97 -0.54 -19.55
C ALA A 105 -9.60 -1.76 -18.69
N TRP A 106 -8.63 -2.56 -19.14
CA TRP A 106 -8.18 -3.75 -18.42
C TRP A 106 -7.38 -3.41 -17.15
N GLY A 107 -6.64 -2.30 -17.16
CA GLY A 107 -5.97 -1.76 -15.98
C GLY A 107 -6.97 -1.38 -14.89
N ALA A 108 -8.02 -0.64 -15.24
CA ALA A 108 -9.09 -0.31 -14.29
C ALA A 108 -9.81 -1.56 -13.79
N ALA A 109 -10.18 -2.49 -14.69
CA ALA A 109 -10.85 -3.74 -14.32
C ALA A 109 -10.01 -4.61 -13.38
N SER A 110 -8.71 -4.74 -13.65
CA SER A 110 -7.78 -5.49 -12.80
C SER A 110 -7.59 -4.83 -11.44
N SER A 111 -7.46 -3.50 -11.37
CA SER A 111 -7.37 -2.76 -10.10
C SER A 111 -8.62 -2.93 -9.24
N ILE A 112 -9.81 -2.82 -9.83
CA ILE A 112 -11.09 -3.05 -9.13
C ILE A 112 -11.17 -4.50 -8.64
N SER A 113 -10.90 -5.47 -9.52
CA SER A 113 -10.97 -6.90 -9.18
C SER A 113 -10.01 -7.27 -8.05
N LEU A 114 -8.77 -6.78 -8.11
CA LEU A 114 -7.74 -7.05 -7.11
C LEU A 114 -8.09 -6.38 -5.78
N THR A 115 -8.61 -5.15 -5.81
CA THR A 115 -9.10 -4.46 -4.60
C THR A 115 -10.27 -5.22 -3.97
N VAL A 116 -11.27 -5.63 -4.76
CA VAL A 116 -12.40 -6.44 -4.29
C VAL A 116 -11.88 -7.73 -3.64
N PHE A 117 -10.95 -8.42 -4.29
CA PHE A 117 -10.36 -9.65 -3.76
C PHE A 117 -9.62 -9.44 -2.43
N VAL A 118 -8.76 -8.42 -2.33
CA VAL A 118 -7.99 -8.13 -1.12
C VAL A 118 -8.89 -7.67 0.04
N VAL A 119 -9.87 -6.81 -0.23
CA VAL A 119 -10.84 -6.34 0.78
C VAL A 119 -11.75 -7.49 1.20
N ALA A 120 -12.25 -8.29 0.27
CA ALA A 120 -13.06 -9.47 0.57
C ALA A 120 -12.26 -10.47 1.43
N GLY A 121 -11.04 -10.80 1.04
CA GLY A 121 -10.16 -11.68 1.81
C GLY A 121 -9.88 -11.15 3.21
N GLY A 122 -9.60 -9.84 3.34
CA GLY A 122 -9.39 -9.19 4.64
C GLY A 122 -10.64 -9.21 5.53
N VAL A 123 -11.80 -8.80 5.02
CA VAL A 123 -13.06 -8.81 5.77
C VAL A 123 -13.48 -10.23 6.13
N PHE A 124 -13.34 -11.18 5.20
CA PHE A 124 -13.60 -12.59 5.45
C PHE A 124 -12.70 -13.12 6.57
N PHE A 125 -11.40 -12.84 6.53
CA PHE A 125 -10.45 -13.26 7.58
C PHE A 125 -10.80 -12.67 8.96
N LEU A 126 -11.32 -11.45 9.02
CA LEU A 126 -11.75 -10.82 10.27
C LEU A 126 -13.05 -11.43 10.84
N VAL A 127 -13.99 -11.78 9.97
CA VAL A 127 -15.34 -12.23 10.37
C VAL A 127 -15.39 -13.76 10.54
N TYR A 128 -14.52 -14.51 9.85
CA TYR A 128 -14.51 -15.98 9.83
C TYR A 128 -14.32 -16.58 11.24
N GLN A 129 -15.17 -17.55 11.59
CA GLN A 129 -15.32 -18.01 12.97
C GLN A 129 -14.06 -18.67 13.54
N VAL A 130 -13.28 -19.35 12.70
CA VAL A 130 -12.02 -20.01 13.09
C VAL A 130 -10.90 -18.99 13.30
N THR A 131 -10.81 -17.95 12.46
CA THR A 131 -9.74 -16.94 12.50
C THR A 131 -10.04 -15.80 13.46
N ARG A 132 -11.31 -15.53 13.76
CA ARG A 132 -11.77 -14.50 14.70
C ARG A 132 -11.02 -14.52 16.04
N PRO A 133 -10.91 -15.63 16.79
CA PRO A 133 -10.18 -15.64 18.08
C PRO A 133 -8.69 -15.31 17.92
N ILE A 134 -8.07 -15.73 16.81
CA ILE A 134 -6.68 -15.40 16.48
C ILE A 134 -6.54 -13.88 16.28
N VAL A 135 -7.46 -13.28 15.52
CA VAL A 135 -7.50 -11.82 15.29
C VAL A 135 -7.67 -11.06 16.60
N PHE A 136 -8.59 -11.47 17.48
CA PHE A 136 -8.78 -10.83 18.78
C PHE A 136 -7.56 -10.95 19.69
N SER A 137 -6.76 -12.01 19.53
CA SER A 137 -5.50 -12.16 20.27
C SER A 137 -4.44 -11.11 19.88
N PHE A 138 -4.53 -10.53 18.68
CA PHE A 138 -3.63 -9.45 18.25
C PHE A 138 -4.02 -8.07 18.80
N VAL A 139 -5.28 -7.85 19.21
CA VAL A 139 -5.75 -6.56 19.74
C VAL A 139 -4.93 -6.07 20.93
N PRO A 140 -4.68 -6.85 22.00
CA PRO A 140 -3.84 -6.39 23.11
C PRO A 140 -2.39 -6.10 22.68
N ILE A 141 -1.86 -6.81 21.68
CA ILE A 141 -0.51 -6.55 21.13
C ILE A 141 -0.48 -5.17 20.47
N VAL A 142 -1.49 -4.84 19.67
CA VAL A 142 -1.60 -3.52 19.03
C VAL A 142 -1.72 -2.41 20.07
N ILE A 143 -2.54 -2.60 21.12
CA ILE A 143 -2.67 -1.63 22.23
C ILE A 143 -1.34 -1.47 22.97
N GLY A 144 -0.64 -2.56 23.27
CA GLY A 144 0.68 -2.50 23.89
C GLY A 144 1.69 -1.73 23.05
N LEU A 145 1.68 -1.97 21.73
CA LEU A 145 2.55 -1.25 20.78
C LEU A 145 2.22 0.26 20.72
N THR A 146 0.95 0.64 20.69
CA THR A 146 0.58 2.07 20.66
C THR A 146 0.99 2.80 21.93
N VAL A 147 0.75 2.20 23.11
CA VAL A 147 1.21 2.75 24.40
C VAL A 147 2.73 2.90 24.42
N THR A 148 3.46 1.89 23.95
CA THR A 148 4.92 1.87 23.86
C THR A 148 5.45 2.99 22.95
N ILE A 149 4.80 3.26 21.81
CA ILE A 149 5.16 4.35 20.89
C ILE A 149 4.91 5.73 21.52
N VAL A 150 3.78 5.92 22.21
CA VAL A 150 3.46 7.17 22.90
C VAL A 150 4.46 7.43 24.02
N PHE A 151 4.73 6.41 24.86
CA PHE A 151 5.70 6.50 25.93
C PHE A 151 7.10 6.87 25.40
N LYS A 152 7.54 6.21 24.33
CA LYS A 152 8.79 6.56 23.64
C LYS A 152 8.81 8.00 23.17
N SER A 153 7.73 8.49 22.56
CA SER A 153 7.65 9.86 22.03
C SER A 153 7.81 10.90 23.14
N ILE A 154 7.21 10.64 24.31
CA ILE A 154 7.39 11.47 25.51
C ILE A 154 8.84 11.40 26.00
N LEU A 155 9.40 10.20 26.13
CA LEU A 155 10.78 9.99 26.60
C LEU A 155 11.81 10.66 25.69
N ILE A 156 11.68 10.56 24.37
CA ILE A 156 12.55 11.27 23.41
C ILE A 156 12.42 12.78 23.57
N THR A 157 11.21 13.29 23.76
CA THR A 157 10.98 14.73 23.93
C THR A 157 11.65 15.25 25.22
N VAL A 158 11.52 14.51 26.33
CA VAL A 158 12.11 14.87 27.62
C VAL A 158 13.63 14.75 27.58
N LEU A 159 14.17 13.60 27.16
CA LEU A 159 15.62 13.38 27.07
C LEU A 159 16.26 14.30 26.04
N GLY A 160 15.56 14.61 24.94
CA GLY A 160 15.99 15.58 23.94
C GLY A 160 16.21 16.97 24.56
N ARG A 161 15.24 17.46 25.34
CA ARG A 161 15.34 18.75 26.03
C ARG A 161 16.44 18.79 27.10
N VAL A 162 16.65 17.68 27.80
CA VAL A 162 17.66 17.60 28.89
C VAL A 162 19.08 17.49 28.32
N ASN A 163 19.30 16.64 27.32
CA ASN A 163 20.63 16.29 26.84
C ASN A 163 21.13 17.16 25.68
N TYR A 164 20.23 17.78 24.93
CA TYR A 164 20.57 18.54 23.72
C TYR A 164 20.11 20.00 23.83
N ALA A 165 20.95 20.91 23.32
CA ALA A 165 20.58 22.26 22.94
C ALA A 165 20.68 22.37 21.42
N ALA A 166 19.54 22.25 20.74
CA ALA A 166 19.48 22.13 19.29
C ALA A 166 20.37 20.95 18.80
N PHE A 167 21.46 21.26 18.09
CA PHE A 167 22.39 20.27 17.54
C PHE A 167 23.54 19.89 18.49
N TYR A 168 23.71 20.61 19.60
CA TYR A 168 24.84 20.41 20.51
C TYR A 168 24.45 19.58 21.74
N ARG A 169 25.34 18.68 22.16
CA ARG A 169 25.18 17.86 23.38
C ARG A 169 25.59 18.69 24.59
N LYS A 170 24.67 18.92 25.54
CA LYS A 170 24.98 19.56 26.83
C LYS A 170 25.74 18.61 27.76
N ARG A 171 25.41 17.32 27.71
CA ARG A 171 25.96 16.27 28.60
C ARG A 171 26.32 15.03 27.78
N PRO A 172 27.60 14.86 27.38
CA PRO A 172 27.99 13.82 26.41
C PRO A 172 27.83 12.41 26.94
N TRP A 173 28.14 12.16 28.22
CA TRP A 173 28.05 10.82 28.81
C TRP A 173 26.60 10.30 28.88
N LEU A 174 25.66 11.15 29.34
CA LEU A 174 24.25 10.78 29.46
C LEU A 174 23.61 10.63 28.08
N ALA A 175 23.98 11.50 27.13
CA ALA A 175 23.55 11.39 25.74
C ALA A 175 24.00 10.06 25.11
N ASN A 176 25.19 9.55 25.43
CA ASN A 176 25.67 8.27 24.90
C ASN A 176 24.89 7.08 25.47
N ILE A 177 24.68 7.02 26.80
CA ILE A 177 23.92 5.92 27.43
C ILE A 177 22.47 5.92 26.94
N CYS A 178 21.81 7.08 26.94
CA CYS A 178 20.47 7.21 26.41
C CYS A 178 20.40 6.90 24.91
N GLY A 179 21.44 7.24 24.15
CA GLY A 179 21.56 6.92 22.73
C GLY A 179 21.52 5.42 22.48
N VAL A 180 22.37 4.65 23.17
CA VAL A 180 22.41 3.18 23.06
C VAL A 180 21.06 2.55 23.44
N GLY A 181 20.44 3.02 24.53
CA GLY A 181 19.11 2.54 24.93
C GLY A 181 18.02 2.84 23.88
N LEU A 182 18.05 4.03 23.29
CA LEU A 182 17.13 4.41 22.22
C LEU A 182 17.39 3.62 20.93
N GLU A 183 18.65 3.32 20.59
CA GLU A 183 19.03 2.53 19.41
C GLU A 183 18.44 1.12 19.48
N CYS A 184 18.58 0.42 20.61
CA CYS A 184 17.95 -0.90 20.82
C CYS A 184 16.43 -0.84 20.60
N TRP A 185 15.77 0.21 21.10
CA TRP A 185 14.34 0.42 20.89
C TRP A 185 14.00 0.73 19.42
N HIS A 186 14.85 1.51 18.74
CA HIS A 186 14.69 1.84 17.32
C HIS A 186 14.81 0.60 16.42
N LEU A 187 15.70 -0.34 16.74
CA LEU A 187 15.81 -1.60 16.00
C LEU A 187 14.48 -2.37 16.02
N GLY A 188 13.87 -2.52 17.20
CA GLY A 188 12.55 -3.16 17.33
C GLY A 188 11.47 -2.47 16.50
N LEU A 189 11.35 -1.14 16.62
CA LEU A 189 10.33 -0.39 15.87
C LEU A 189 10.58 -0.35 14.35
N SER A 190 11.84 -0.42 13.90
CA SER A 190 12.19 -0.38 12.47
C SER A 190 11.58 -1.56 11.70
N SER A 191 11.48 -2.73 12.33
CA SER A 191 10.81 -3.91 11.76
C SER A 191 9.33 -3.63 11.47
N GLY A 192 8.62 -3.01 12.42
CA GLY A 192 7.23 -2.60 12.26
C GLY A 192 7.05 -1.53 11.17
N TYR A 193 7.98 -0.58 11.05
CA TYR A 193 7.96 0.38 9.96
C TYR A 193 8.13 -0.30 8.59
N MET A 194 9.02 -1.27 8.46
CA MET A 194 9.18 -2.05 7.22
C MET A 194 7.92 -2.85 6.88
N LEU A 195 7.29 -3.49 7.86
CA LEU A 195 6.02 -4.18 7.65
C LEU A 195 4.91 -3.21 7.23
N SER A 196 4.79 -2.06 7.90
CA SER A 196 3.81 -1.03 7.54
C SER A 196 4.04 -0.50 6.12
N ARG A 197 5.30 -0.38 5.69
CA ARG A 197 5.68 0.00 4.34
C ARG A 197 5.26 -1.06 3.33
N ALA A 198 5.49 -2.34 3.62
CA ALA A 198 5.07 -3.44 2.76
C ALA A 198 3.54 -3.44 2.56
N ILE A 199 2.77 -3.28 3.65
CA ILE A 199 1.31 -3.18 3.58
C ILE A 199 0.87 -1.98 2.73
N LYS A 200 1.46 -0.80 2.95
CA LYS A 200 1.16 0.41 2.15
C LYS A 200 1.48 0.21 0.67
N LEU A 201 2.57 -0.49 0.34
CA LEU A 201 2.93 -0.80 -1.04
C LEU A 201 1.96 -1.80 -1.68
N ILE A 202 1.48 -2.80 -0.94
CA ILE A 202 0.44 -3.71 -1.41
C ILE A 202 -0.84 -2.93 -1.70
N VAL A 203 -1.30 -2.11 -0.76
CA VAL A 203 -2.51 -1.28 -0.94
C VAL A 203 -2.35 -0.30 -2.10
N ALA A 204 -1.19 0.35 -2.22
CA ALA A 204 -0.89 1.22 -3.36
C ALA A 204 -0.88 0.42 -4.67
N ALA A 205 -0.29 -0.78 -4.70
CA ALA A 205 -0.33 -1.66 -5.87
C ALA A 205 -1.77 -2.01 -6.26
N THR A 206 -2.61 -2.40 -5.31
CA THR A 206 -3.99 -2.80 -5.61
C THR A 206 -4.81 -1.64 -6.19
N MET A 207 -4.65 -0.45 -5.62
CA MET A 207 -5.42 0.74 -6.01
C MET A 207 -4.87 1.45 -7.25
N TYR A 208 -3.56 1.41 -7.49
CA TYR A 208 -2.90 2.19 -8.55
C TYR A 208 -2.42 1.36 -9.75
N ILE A 209 -2.53 0.03 -9.73
CA ILE A 209 -2.16 -0.81 -10.90
C ILE A 209 -2.90 -0.41 -12.18
N GLY A 210 -4.13 0.11 -12.06
CA GLY A 210 -4.92 0.57 -13.20
C GLY A 210 -4.52 1.94 -13.76
N ARG A 211 -3.62 2.66 -13.10
CA ARG A 211 -3.15 3.97 -13.54
C ARG A 211 -1.92 3.84 -14.42
N ILE A 212 -2.16 3.87 -15.73
CA ILE A 212 -1.09 3.85 -16.74
C ILE A 212 -0.44 5.23 -16.95
N ASP A 213 -1.01 6.29 -16.39
CA ASP A 213 -0.56 7.67 -16.59
C ASP A 213 0.64 8.05 -15.72
N GLN A 214 0.84 7.33 -14.60
CA GLN A 214 1.96 7.53 -13.68
C GLN A 214 2.81 6.26 -13.61
N PRO A 215 4.15 6.38 -13.53
CA PRO A 215 5.00 5.22 -13.32
C PRO A 215 4.73 4.63 -11.93
N PHE A 216 4.53 3.31 -11.88
CA PHE A 216 4.35 2.62 -10.61
C PHE A 216 5.68 2.47 -9.85
N LEU A 217 6.75 2.27 -10.62
CA LEU A 217 8.11 2.16 -10.10
C LEU A 217 8.78 3.53 -10.04
N GLY A 218 9.62 3.75 -9.02
CA GLY A 218 10.43 4.96 -8.90
C GLY A 218 11.41 5.11 -10.06
N GLU A 219 11.91 6.33 -10.27
CA GLU A 219 12.88 6.61 -11.31
C GLU A 219 14.14 5.74 -11.17
N GLY A 220 14.57 5.10 -12.26
CA GLY A 220 15.71 4.18 -12.28
C GLY A 220 15.41 2.76 -11.78
N VAL A 221 14.25 2.52 -11.17
CA VAL A 221 13.84 1.18 -10.71
C VAL A 221 13.16 0.43 -11.85
N GLY A 222 13.47 -0.86 -11.99
CA GLY A 222 12.83 -1.74 -12.98
C GLY A 222 13.48 -1.71 -14.36
N VAL A 223 14.75 -1.30 -14.46
CA VAL A 223 15.57 -1.52 -15.66
C VAL A 223 16.40 -2.79 -15.45
N ILE A 224 16.00 -3.90 -16.06
CA ILE A 224 16.76 -5.16 -16.01
C ILE A 224 17.25 -5.46 -17.43
N GLY A 225 18.57 -5.46 -17.63
CA GLY A 225 19.19 -5.79 -18.93
C GLY A 225 18.75 -4.89 -20.08
N GLY A 226 18.49 -3.60 -19.83
CA GLY A 226 18.00 -2.66 -20.84
C GLY A 226 16.50 -2.74 -21.14
N THR A 227 15.77 -3.64 -20.47
CA THR A 227 14.31 -3.69 -20.53
C THR A 227 13.69 -2.96 -19.34
N HIS A 228 12.76 -2.06 -19.62
CA HIS A 228 11.92 -1.43 -18.59
C HIS A 228 10.77 -2.38 -18.24
N LEU A 229 10.59 -2.67 -16.95
CA LEU A 229 9.48 -3.49 -16.44
C LEU A 229 8.13 -2.79 -16.60
N ASP A 230 8.10 -1.46 -16.37
CA ASP A 230 6.89 -0.65 -16.53
C ASP A 230 7.01 0.27 -17.76
N LYS A 231 6.52 -0.20 -18.92
CA LYS A 231 6.55 0.56 -20.18
C LYS A 231 5.29 1.39 -20.41
N PHE A 232 4.21 1.14 -19.68
CA PHE A 232 2.90 1.72 -19.99
C PHE A 232 2.84 3.25 -19.91
N PRO A 233 3.48 3.91 -18.91
CA PRO A 233 3.52 5.37 -18.86
C PRO A 233 4.20 5.99 -20.08
N SER A 234 5.20 5.31 -20.65
CA SER A 234 5.89 5.79 -21.85
C SER A 234 5.00 5.73 -23.10
N ILE A 235 4.23 4.64 -23.26
CA ILE A 235 3.27 4.45 -24.36
C ILE A 235 2.10 5.44 -24.21
N TYR A 236 1.62 5.64 -22.98
CA TYR A 236 0.58 6.63 -22.69
C TYR A 236 1.02 8.06 -23.06
N ARG A 237 2.24 8.47 -22.64
CA ARG A 237 2.81 9.77 -23.04
C ARG A 237 2.98 9.91 -24.54
N GLN A 238 3.40 8.85 -25.23
CA GLN A 238 3.48 8.83 -26.70
C GLN A 238 2.12 9.10 -27.35
N GLY A 239 1.05 8.50 -26.80
CA GLY A 239 -0.32 8.76 -27.23
C GLY A 239 -0.74 10.22 -27.05
N LEU A 240 -0.43 10.82 -25.90
CA LEU A 240 -0.71 12.24 -25.65
C LEU A 240 0.07 13.16 -26.59
N LEU A 241 1.36 12.89 -26.81
CA LEU A 241 2.19 13.68 -27.73
C LEU A 241 1.69 13.56 -29.17
N SER A 242 1.30 12.35 -29.60
CA SER A 242 0.72 12.14 -30.93
C SER A 242 -0.59 12.91 -31.09
N ALA A 243 -1.48 12.84 -30.10
CA ALA A 243 -2.74 13.57 -30.12
C ALA A 243 -2.52 15.09 -30.16
N ASP A 244 -1.62 15.62 -29.34
CA ASP A 244 -1.33 17.06 -29.29
C ASP A 244 -0.62 17.56 -30.56
N ALA A 245 0.23 16.74 -31.19
CA ALA A 245 0.88 17.08 -32.46
C ALA A 245 -0.12 17.22 -33.63
N HIS A 246 -1.18 16.42 -33.65
CA HIS A 246 -2.20 16.47 -34.71
C HIS A 246 -3.34 17.46 -34.41
N ARG A 247 -3.61 17.75 -33.14
CA ARG A 247 -4.74 18.60 -32.70
C ARG A 247 -4.27 19.70 -31.76
N HIS A 248 -3.33 20.50 -32.24
CA HIS A 248 -2.80 21.61 -31.46
C HIS A 248 -3.71 22.84 -31.62
N PRO A 249 -4.37 23.33 -30.56
CA PRO A 249 -5.41 24.37 -30.67
C PRO A 249 -4.88 25.68 -31.24
N TYR A 250 -3.60 26.01 -31.01
CA TYR A 250 -3.00 27.22 -31.59
C TYR A 250 -2.76 27.07 -33.09
N ILE A 251 -2.41 25.88 -33.58
CA ILE A 251 -2.21 25.63 -35.01
C ILE A 251 -3.55 25.65 -35.74
N GLU A 252 -4.58 25.03 -35.15
CA GLU A 252 -5.95 25.07 -35.68
C GLU A 252 -6.48 26.51 -35.76
N ARG A 253 -6.30 27.32 -34.71
CA ARG A 253 -6.69 28.74 -34.72
C ARG A 253 -5.92 29.55 -35.75
N LEU A 254 -4.61 29.33 -35.91
CA LEU A 254 -3.81 29.98 -36.96
C LEU A 254 -4.29 29.57 -38.36
N GLY A 255 -4.59 28.29 -38.57
CA GLY A 255 -5.14 27.80 -39.83
C GLY A 255 -6.47 28.45 -40.20
N LEU A 256 -7.37 28.64 -39.22
CA LEU A 256 -8.64 29.36 -39.43
C LEU A 256 -8.43 30.83 -39.80
N ILE A 257 -7.47 31.52 -39.17
CA ILE A 257 -7.16 32.92 -39.50
C ILE A 257 -6.60 33.03 -40.92
N VAL A 258 -5.66 32.14 -41.29
CA VAL A 258 -5.07 32.13 -42.64
C VAL A 258 -6.12 31.81 -43.69
N SER A 259 -6.99 30.82 -43.44
CA SER A 259 -8.08 30.47 -44.36
C SER A 259 -9.15 31.55 -44.50
N PHE A 260 -9.22 32.53 -43.61
CA PHE A 260 -10.12 33.67 -43.73
C PHE A 260 -9.51 34.82 -44.56
N ILE A 261 -8.17 34.86 -44.66
CA ILE A 261 -7.43 35.90 -45.38
C ILE A 261 -7.34 35.57 -46.89
N PHE A 262 -7.37 34.30 -47.25
CA PHE A 262 -7.35 33.81 -48.64
C PHE A 262 -8.74 33.40 -49.12
#